data_AF-A0A2E1ZQW4-F1
#
_entry.id   AF-A0A2E1ZQW4-F1
#
_cell.length_a   1.000
_cell.length_b   1.000
_cell.length_c   1.000
_cell.angle_alpha   90.00
_cell.angle_beta   90.00
_cell.angle_gamma   90.00
#
_symmetry.space_group_name_H-M   'P 1'
#
loop_
_entity.id
_entity.type
_entity.pdbx_description
1 polymer ?
#
loop_
_entity_poly.entity_id
_entity_poly.type
_entity_poly.pdbx_seq_one_letter_code
_entity_poly.pdbx_strand_id
1 'polypeptide(L)'
;MYDFPALEYFHSIYAMLKPGGIFGIVDHRGVESITQDPTGENGYVNQSHVLMLAKNAGFELLDQSEINGNPLDIKNYPDGVYSLPPTLRGSRFNRGARTRMQAIG
;
A
#
# COMPACT_ATOMS: atom_id res chain seq x y z
N MET A 1 15.94 19.45 -2.91
CA MET A 1 14.53 19.48 -2.48
C MET A 1 13.89 18.35 -3.27
N TYR A 2 13.75 17.17 -2.69
CA TYR A 2 13.14 16.05 -3.39
C TYR A 2 11.64 16.30 -3.40
N ASP A 3 11.06 16.45 -4.59
CA ASP A 3 9.63 16.54 -4.78
C ASP A 3 8.97 15.30 -4.15
N PHE A 4 7.83 15.49 -3.49
CA PHE A 4 6.95 14.38 -3.12
C PHE A 4 6.01 14.14 -4.31
N PRO A 5 6.39 13.35 -5.35
CA PRO A 5 5.53 13.13 -6.51
C PRO A 5 4.15 12.61 -6.11
N ALA A 6 4.08 11.85 -5.02
CA ALA A 6 2.83 11.36 -4.46
C ALA A 6 1.83 12.51 -4.19
N LEU A 7 2.21 13.59 -3.49
CA LEU A 7 1.26 14.66 -3.15
C LEU A 7 0.70 15.36 -4.41
N GLU A 8 1.54 15.59 -5.41
CA GLU A 8 1.10 16.17 -6.70
C GLU A 8 0.10 15.25 -7.44
N TYR A 9 0.25 13.93 -7.32
CA TYR A 9 -0.76 13.01 -7.85
C TYR A 9 -2.10 13.14 -7.11
N PHE A 10 -2.11 13.28 -5.78
CA PHE A 10 -3.36 13.50 -5.04
C PHE A 10 -4.02 14.84 -5.40
N HIS A 11 -3.25 15.93 -5.59
CA HIS A 11 -3.77 17.21 -6.10
C HIS A 11 -4.38 17.06 -7.50
N SER A 12 -3.70 16.32 -8.38
CA SER A 12 -4.18 16.09 -9.75
C SER A 12 -5.47 15.29 -9.75
N ILE A 13 -5.57 14.23 -8.94
CA ILE A 13 -6.78 13.40 -8.81
C ILE A 13 -7.94 14.24 -8.27
N TYR A 14 -7.70 15.07 -7.25
CA TYR A 14 -8.73 15.98 -6.71
C TYR A 14 -9.27 16.93 -7.78
N ALA A 15 -8.38 17.54 -8.57
CA ALA A 15 -8.75 18.45 -9.65
C ALA A 15 -9.51 17.76 -10.82
N MET A 16 -9.31 16.46 -11.03
CA MET A 16 -10.00 15.69 -12.07
C MET A 16 -11.44 15.32 -11.69
N LEU A 17 -11.77 15.26 -10.40
CA LEU A 17 -13.09 14.88 -9.93
C LEU A 17 -14.06 16.07 -9.97
N LYS A 18 -15.31 15.81 -10.34
CA LYS A 18 -16.40 16.78 -10.17
C LYS A 18 -16.63 17.03 -8.66
N PRO A 19 -17.19 18.19 -8.27
CA PRO A 19 -17.63 18.40 -6.89
C PRO A 19 -18.53 17.26 -6.40
N GLY A 20 -18.18 16.68 -5.25
CA GLY A 20 -18.85 15.50 -4.68
C GLY A 20 -18.41 14.14 -5.24
N GLY A 21 -17.41 14.11 -6.13
CA GLY A 21 -16.79 12.88 -6.60
C GLY A 21 -16.06 12.13 -5.47
N ILE A 22 -16.03 10.80 -5.57
CA ILE A 22 -15.40 9.93 -4.57
C ILE A 22 -14.12 9.33 -5.16
N PHE A 23 -13.03 9.38 -4.39
CA PHE A 23 -11.77 8.72 -4.70
C PHE A 23 -11.58 7.50 -3.77
N GLY A 24 -11.55 6.30 -4.36
CA GLY A 24 -11.28 5.05 -3.65
C GLY A 24 -9.83 4.59 -3.83
N ILE A 25 -9.23 4.08 -2.75
CA ILE A 25 -7.83 3.61 -2.73
C ILE A 25 -7.82 2.18 -2.19
N VAL A 26 -7.11 1.30 -2.88
CA VAL A 26 -6.81 -0.08 -2.44
C VAL A 26 -5.31 -0.28 -2.60
N ASP A 27 -4.64 -0.70 -1.53
CA ASP A 27 -3.20 -0.94 -1.52
C ASP A 27 -2.81 -1.97 -0.44
N HIS A 28 -1.56 -2.43 -0.47
CA HIS A 28 -0.99 -3.28 0.55
C HIS A 28 -0.69 -2.46 1.81
N ARG A 29 -1.56 -2.57 2.82
CA ARG A 29 -1.42 -1.82 4.08
C ARG A 29 -0.12 -2.20 4.82
N GLY A 30 0.65 -1.20 5.21
CA GLY A 30 1.85 -1.33 6.03
C GLY A 30 1.58 -1.45 7.54
N VAL A 31 2.64 -1.38 8.33
CA VAL A 31 2.57 -1.40 9.79
C VAL A 31 2.83 0.02 10.29
N GLU A 32 1.84 0.65 10.92
CA GLU A 32 1.91 2.07 11.32
C GLU A 32 3.06 2.42 12.27
N SER A 33 3.60 1.45 13.00
CA SER A 33 4.78 1.64 13.86
C SER A 33 6.11 1.63 13.09
N ILE A 34 6.11 1.27 11.81
CA ILE A 34 7.26 1.29 10.91
C ILE A 34 7.13 2.54 10.04
N THR A 35 8.18 3.35 9.94
CA THR A 35 8.20 4.53 9.07
C THR A 35 7.88 4.14 7.63
N GLN A 36 7.04 4.95 6.96
CA GLN A 36 6.72 4.76 5.55
C GLN A 36 8.00 4.66 4.72
N ASP A 37 8.06 3.64 3.87
CA ASP A 37 9.13 3.49 2.89
C ASP A 37 9.04 4.64 1.87
N PRO A 38 10.05 5.54 1.82
CA PRO A 38 10.01 6.71 0.96
C PRO A 38 10.18 6.39 -0.53
N THR A 39 10.73 5.22 -0.88
CA THR A 39 10.88 4.77 -2.28
C THR A 39 9.82 3.74 -2.67
N GLY A 40 9.07 3.21 -1.70
CA GLY A 40 8.04 2.18 -1.93
C GLY A 40 8.62 0.83 -2.32
N GLU A 41 9.90 0.58 -2.04
CA GLU A 41 10.64 -0.63 -2.40
C GLU A 41 10.07 -1.90 -1.78
N ASN A 42 9.51 -1.83 -0.57
CA ASN A 42 8.89 -2.98 0.09
C ASN A 42 7.43 -3.22 -0.36
N GLY A 43 6.84 -2.29 -1.10
CA GLY A 43 5.46 -2.36 -1.61
C GLY A 43 4.36 -2.27 -0.56
N TYR A 44 4.67 -1.92 0.69
CA TYR A 44 3.68 -1.65 1.73
C TYR A 44 3.51 -0.14 1.95
N VAL A 45 2.28 0.29 2.18
CA VAL A 45 1.93 1.69 2.38
C VAL A 45 1.15 1.86 3.68
N ASN A 46 1.61 2.73 4.57
CA ASN A 46 0.90 3.08 5.79
C ASN A 46 -0.38 3.83 5.44
N GLN A 47 -1.48 3.44 6.08
CA GLN A 47 -2.79 4.05 5.84
C GLN A 47 -2.78 5.51 6.29
N SER A 48 -2.10 5.81 7.40
CA SER A 48 -1.93 7.19 7.88
C SER A 48 -1.25 8.10 6.85
N HIS A 49 -0.27 7.58 6.11
CA HIS A 49 0.44 8.31 5.07
C HIS A 49 -0.48 8.67 3.90
N VAL A 50 -1.24 7.69 3.40
CA VAL A 50 -2.22 7.92 2.32
C VAL A 50 -3.31 8.89 2.73
N LEU A 51 -3.84 8.76 3.96
CA LEU A 51 -4.85 9.67 4.49
C LEU A 51 -4.31 11.10 4.63
N MET A 52 -3.05 11.26 5.04
CA MET A 52 -2.40 12.57 5.09
C MET A 52 -2.31 13.20 3.70
N LEU A 53 -1.85 12.45 2.68
CA LEU A 53 -1.77 12.95 1.30
C LEU A 53 -3.16 13.35 0.75
N ALA A 54 -4.17 12.50 0.97
CA ALA A 54 -5.54 12.78 0.54
C ALA A 54 -6.12 14.03 1.21
N LYS A 55 -5.94 14.17 2.53
CA LYS A 55 -6.38 15.34 3.29
C LYS A 55 -5.70 16.62 2.81
N ASN A 56 -4.39 16.56 2.59
CA ASN A 56 -3.64 17.71 2.08
C ASN A 56 -4.14 18.17 0.70
N ALA A 57 -4.61 17.24 -0.13
CA ALA A 57 -5.20 17.56 -1.43
C ALA A 57 -6.64 18.09 -1.39
N GLY A 58 -7.30 18.05 -0.23
CA GLY A 58 -8.68 18.52 -0.04
C GLY A 58 -9.73 17.42 0.07
N PHE A 59 -9.34 16.14 0.08
CA PHE A 59 -10.29 15.06 0.33
C PHE A 59 -10.63 14.93 1.82
N GLU A 60 -11.86 14.50 2.08
CA GLU A 60 -12.31 14.06 3.41
C GLU A 60 -12.48 12.55 3.43
N LEU A 61 -12.13 11.91 4.55
CA LEU A 61 -12.31 10.46 4.70
C LEU A 61 -13.81 10.16 4.92
N LEU A 62 -14.41 9.46 3.96
CA LEU A 62 -15.81 9.05 4.04
C LEU A 62 -16.02 7.71 4.75
N ASP A 63 -15.24 6.69 4.41
CA ASP A 63 -15.39 5.33 4.95
C ASP A 63 -14.09 4.50 4.78
N GLN A 64 -14.00 3.36 5.48
CA GLN A 64 -12.90 2.41 5.43
C GLN A 64 -13.42 0.96 5.45
N SER A 65 -12.72 0.05 4.78
CA SER A 65 -13.11 -1.35 4.71
C SER A 65 -11.92 -2.28 4.87
N GLU A 66 -12.15 -3.38 5.60
CA GLU A 66 -11.21 -4.47 5.83
C GLU A 66 -11.43 -5.65 4.87
N ILE A 67 -12.26 -5.48 3.82
CA ILE A 67 -12.70 -6.60 2.96
C ILE A 67 -11.56 -7.38 2.30
N ASN A 68 -10.44 -6.72 1.98
CA ASN A 68 -9.24 -7.34 1.41
C ASN A 68 -8.13 -7.57 2.47
N GLY A 69 -8.42 -7.33 3.74
CA GLY A 69 -7.48 -7.51 4.83
C GLY A 69 -7.15 -9.00 5.01
N ASN A 70 -5.88 -9.34 4.82
CA ASN A 70 -5.42 -10.71 5.02
C ASN A 70 -4.71 -10.86 6.38
N PRO A 71 -5.28 -11.62 7.34
CA PRO A 71 -4.67 -11.82 8.65
C PRO A 71 -3.39 -12.66 8.62
N LEU A 72 -3.12 -13.40 7.52
CA LEU A 72 -1.89 -14.17 7.35
C LEU A 72 -0.71 -13.31 6.86
N ASP A 73 -0.99 -12.14 6.29
CA ASP A 73 0.02 -11.20 5.88
C ASP A 73 0.53 -10.41 7.10
N ILE A 74 1.68 -10.82 7.60
CA ILE A 74 2.34 -10.20 8.77
C ILE A 74 3.31 -9.08 8.37
N LYS A 75 3.43 -8.75 7.07
CA LYS A 75 4.27 -7.67 6.52
C LYS A 75 5.77 -7.76 6.86
N ASN A 76 6.24 -8.91 7.32
CA ASN A 76 7.64 -9.12 7.71
C ASN A 76 8.29 -10.16 6.79
N TYR A 77 8.68 -9.72 5.60
CA TYR A 77 9.30 -10.56 4.59
C TYR A 77 10.55 -9.87 4.00
N PRO A 78 11.60 -10.62 3.64
CA PRO A 78 12.86 -10.05 3.15
C PRO A 78 12.72 -9.13 1.93
N ASP A 79 11.78 -9.44 1.04
CA ASP A 79 11.53 -8.67 -0.19
C ASP A 79 10.20 -7.90 -0.12
N GLY A 80 9.72 -7.59 1.09
CA GLY A 80 8.42 -6.95 1.29
C GLY A 80 7.26 -7.78 0.72
N VAL A 81 6.22 -7.11 0.22
CA VAL A 81 5.05 -7.78 -0.37
C VAL A 81 5.43 -8.62 -1.60
N TYR A 82 6.54 -8.30 -2.28
CA TYR A 82 7.02 -9.04 -3.45
C TYR A 82 7.57 -10.44 -3.10
N SER A 83 7.73 -10.75 -1.82
CA SER A 83 7.99 -12.13 -1.35
C SER A 83 6.78 -13.04 -1.59
N LEU A 84 5.58 -12.46 -1.66
CA LEU A 84 4.31 -13.12 -1.87
C LEU A 84 3.97 -13.26 -3.38
N PRO A 85 2.96 -14.07 -3.75
CA PRO A 85 2.44 -14.10 -5.10
C PRO A 85 2.04 -12.72 -5.65
N PRO A 86 2.08 -12.55 -6.99
CA PRO A 86 2.54 -13.52 -7.99
C PRO A 86 4.08 -13.57 -8.11
N THR A 87 4.80 -12.61 -7.51
CA THR A 87 6.23 -12.41 -7.73
C THR A 87 7.08 -13.52 -7.11
N LEU A 88 6.76 -13.92 -5.87
CA LEU A 88 7.47 -14.97 -5.14
C LEU A 88 9.00 -14.75 -5.10
N ARG A 89 9.42 -13.49 -4.92
CA ARG A 89 10.83 -13.12 -4.81
C ARG A 89 11.47 -13.88 -3.63
N GLY A 90 12.71 -14.31 -3.81
CA GLY A 90 13.46 -15.11 -2.82
C GLY A 90 13.02 -16.57 -2.66
N SER A 91 11.79 -16.95 -3.03
CA SER A 91 11.25 -18.30 -2.78
C SER A 91 11.16 -19.20 -4.02
N ARG A 92 11.36 -18.66 -5.23
CA ARG A 92 11.17 -19.35 -6.52
C ARG A 92 11.74 -20.78 -6.58
N PHE A 93 12.96 -21.00 -6.06
CA PHE A 93 13.65 -22.30 -6.13
C PHE A 93 13.55 -23.13 -4.84
N ASN A 94 12.96 -22.59 -3.77
CA ASN A 94 12.75 -23.29 -2.52
C ASN A 94 11.27 -23.68 -2.40
N ARG A 95 10.93 -24.93 -2.73
CA ARG A 95 9.54 -25.41 -2.73
C ARG A 95 8.82 -25.18 -1.40
N GLY A 96 9.47 -25.46 -0.27
CA GLY A 96 8.88 -25.28 1.05
C GLY A 96 8.61 -23.81 1.38
N ALA A 97 9.56 -22.92 1.09
CA ALA A 97 9.35 -21.48 1.25
C ALA A 97 8.27 -20.95 0.30
N ARG A 98 8.26 -21.40 -0.95
CA ARG A 98 7.26 -21.03 -1.96
C ARG A 98 5.85 -21.41 -1.50
N THR A 99 5.65 -22.65 -1.03
CA THR A 99 4.35 -23.09 -0.52
C THR A 99 3.86 -22.23 0.65
N ARG A 100 4.76 -21.82 1.55
CA ARG A 100 4.39 -20.91 2.65
C ARG A 100 3.96 -19.52 2.15
N MET A 101 4.72 -18.92 1.23
CA MET A 101 4.37 -17.61 0.67
C MET A 101 3.06 -17.65 -0.12
N GLN A 102 2.81 -18.73 -0.88
CA GLN A 102 1.56 -18.94 -1.60
C GLN A 102 0.34 -19.12 -0.70
N ALA A 103 0.52 -19.69 0.49
CA ALA A 103 -0.57 -19.88 1.45
C ALA A 103 -0.95 -18.58 2.17
N ILE A 104 -0.05 -17.59 2.19
CA ILE A 104 -0.34 -16.27 2.76
C ILE A 104 -1.24 -15.52 1.78
N GLY A 105 -0.84 -15.34 0.52
CA GLY A 105 -1.67 -14.67 -0.49
C GLY A 105 -0.86 -14.11 -1.62
#